data_AF-A0A3N5R2A0-F1
#
_entry.id   AF-A0A3N5R2A0-F1
#
_cell.length_a   1.000
_cell.length_b   1.000
_cell.length_c   1.000
_cell.angle_alpha   90.00
_cell.angle_beta   90.00
_cell.angle_gamma   90.00
#
_symmetry.space_group_name_H-M   'P 1'
#
loop_
_entity.id
_entity.type
_entity.pdbx_description
1 polymer ?
#
loop_
_entity_poly.entity_id
_entity_poly.type
_entity_poly.pdbx_seq_one_letter_code
_entity_poly.pdbx_strand_id
1 'polypeptide(L)'
;MKKIFLIGLGLSVLSIFGLINLSGAGVPLHQDLRVKAYRATQDGNYKQAFEMYEKLSLDPANDPKMVANDLEEAIRCLRNLNRHNETDDLRERVIGVHQNNWRLLFRAALNYFNEDHSGYIVAGKFERSYHRGGGQYVNSIQRDHIRSLQLLTQAASRIPANENKNDQADFYLEFARILMGYNQYGESWRLQYLSDLLQLPDYEESYYYPQPPKGAPVDAQGRPVFHALPRTYGEAKSDGAGC
;
A
#
# COMPACT_ATOMS: atom_id res chain seq x y z
N MET A 1 -35.52 44.76 47.26
CA MET A 1 -34.45 43.78 47.57
C MET A 1 -35.02 42.38 47.44
N LYS A 2 -34.72 41.66 46.34
CA LYS A 2 -34.94 40.20 46.22
C LYS A 2 -34.27 39.67 44.93
N LYS A 3 -33.20 38.92 45.17
CA LYS A 3 -32.64 37.74 44.46
C LYS A 3 -32.26 37.84 42.97
N ILE A 4 -30.94 37.81 42.77
CA ILE A 4 -30.22 37.57 41.51
C ILE A 4 -30.40 36.10 41.08
N PHE A 5 -30.75 35.88 39.81
CA PHE A 5 -30.75 34.59 39.12
C PHE A 5 -29.31 34.23 38.70
N LEU A 6 -28.84 33.04 39.05
CA LEU A 6 -27.67 32.42 38.42
C LEU A 6 -28.08 31.83 37.07
N ILE A 7 -27.49 32.34 35.98
CA ILE A 7 -27.56 31.73 34.65
C ILE A 7 -26.42 30.72 34.56
N GLY A 8 -26.77 29.43 34.50
CA GLY A 8 -25.84 28.35 34.20
C GLY A 8 -25.46 28.38 32.72
N LEU A 9 -24.17 28.55 32.43
CA LEU A 9 -23.59 28.51 31.10
C LEU A 9 -23.45 27.04 30.66
N GLY A 10 -24.42 26.53 29.91
CA GLY A 10 -24.32 25.23 29.24
C GLY A 10 -23.46 25.38 27.98
N LEU A 11 -22.20 24.94 28.04
CA LEU A 11 -21.32 24.78 26.89
C LEU A 11 -21.87 23.68 25.97
N SER A 12 -22.59 24.08 24.93
CA SER A 12 -22.94 23.23 23.80
C SER A 12 -21.68 22.99 22.97
N VAL A 13 -21.11 21.79 23.07
CA VAL A 13 -20.08 21.30 22.14
C VAL A 13 -20.75 21.13 20.79
N LEU A 14 -20.50 22.08 19.87
CA LEU A 14 -20.76 21.90 18.45
C LEU A 14 -19.85 20.75 17.96
N SER A 15 -20.38 19.53 17.93
CA SER A 15 -19.80 18.47 17.11
C SER A 15 -19.95 18.90 15.66
N ILE A 16 -18.85 19.33 15.05
CA ILE A 16 -18.75 19.59 13.62
C ILE A 16 -18.92 18.24 12.93
N PHE A 17 -20.17 17.92 12.59
CA PHE A 17 -20.47 17.01 11.52
C PHE A 17 -19.84 17.60 10.26
N GLY A 18 -18.79 16.96 9.76
CA GLY A 18 -18.53 16.98 8.33
C GLY A 18 -19.75 16.38 7.65
N LEU A 19 -20.72 17.23 7.30
CA LEU A 19 -21.80 16.91 6.39
C LEU A 19 -21.15 16.63 5.03
N ILE A 20 -20.72 15.38 4.84
CA ILE A 20 -20.53 14.84 3.51
C ILE A 20 -21.94 14.82 2.90
N ASN A 21 -22.13 15.63 1.86
CA ASN A 21 -23.30 15.56 1.00
C ASN A 21 -23.50 14.09 0.57
N LEU A 22 -24.53 13.44 1.09
CA LEU A 22 -24.98 12.13 0.62
C LEU A 22 -25.68 12.32 -0.73
N SER A 23 -24.87 12.39 -1.78
CA SER A 23 -25.30 12.07 -3.13
C SER A 23 -25.34 10.54 -3.29
N GLY A 24 -26.54 9.95 -3.18
CA GLY A 24 -26.94 8.77 -3.97
C GLY A 24 -26.27 7.40 -3.76
N ALA A 25 -25.43 7.19 -2.74
CA ALA A 25 -24.92 5.87 -2.38
C ALA A 25 -25.46 5.44 -1.01
N GLY A 26 -26.03 4.23 -0.92
CA GLY A 26 -26.48 3.66 0.35
C GLY A 26 -25.34 3.57 1.37
N VAL A 27 -25.68 3.44 2.65
CA VAL A 27 -24.70 3.27 3.72
C VAL A 27 -23.85 2.01 3.44
N PRO A 28 -22.51 2.11 3.42
CA PRO A 28 -21.64 0.95 3.17
C PRO A 28 -21.90 -0.18 4.16
N LEU A 29 -21.76 -1.44 3.71
CA LEU A 29 -21.89 -2.60 4.58
C LEU A 29 -20.92 -2.49 5.77
N HIS A 30 -21.37 -2.85 6.98
CA HIS A 30 -20.59 -2.76 8.23
C HIS A 30 -20.23 -1.34 8.71
N GLN A 31 -20.97 -0.31 8.27
CA GLN A 31 -20.70 1.07 8.72
C GLN A 31 -20.64 1.24 10.24
N ASP A 32 -21.55 0.61 10.99
CA ASP A 32 -21.54 0.69 12.46
C ASP A 32 -20.26 0.11 13.08
N LEU A 33 -19.72 -0.96 12.49
CA LEU A 33 -18.48 -1.56 12.97
C LEU A 33 -17.29 -0.65 12.67
N ARG A 34 -17.25 0.00 11.49
CA ARG A 34 -16.22 1.01 11.17
C ARG A 34 -16.25 2.20 12.12
N VAL A 35 -17.44 2.70 12.46
CA VAL A 35 -17.59 3.81 13.41
C VAL A 35 -17.05 3.40 14.80
N LYS A 36 -17.33 2.17 15.24
CA LYS A 36 -16.77 1.65 16.50
C LYS A 36 -15.25 1.50 16.44
N ALA A 37 -14.72 0.95 15.34
CA ALA A 37 -13.29 0.78 15.13
C ALA A 37 -12.56 2.14 15.16
N TYR A 38 -13.10 3.13 14.45
CA TYR A 38 -12.57 4.49 14.42
C TYR A 38 -12.54 5.11 15.83
N ARG A 39 -13.64 5.02 16.59
CA ARG A 39 -13.68 5.53 17.98
C ARG A 39 -12.63 4.83 18.86
N ALA A 40 -12.52 3.52 18.76
CA ALA A 40 -11.49 2.77 19.49
C ALA A 40 -10.08 3.27 19.13
N THR A 41 -9.80 3.60 17.87
CA THR A 41 -8.53 4.21 17.48
C THR A 41 -8.33 5.60 18.11
N GLN A 42 -9.35 6.46 18.10
CA GLN A 42 -9.27 7.79 18.73
C GLN A 42 -9.04 7.71 20.24
N ASP A 43 -9.61 6.70 20.89
CA ASP A 43 -9.45 6.44 22.33
C ASP A 43 -8.11 5.75 22.68
N GLY A 44 -7.24 5.48 21.70
CA GLY A 44 -5.98 4.76 21.90
C GLY A 44 -6.15 3.25 22.14
N ASN A 45 -7.36 2.71 21.98
CA ASN A 45 -7.68 1.29 22.11
C ASN A 45 -7.29 0.50 20.84
N TYR A 46 -6.03 0.59 20.43
CA TYR A 46 -5.53 0.07 19.15
C TYR A 46 -5.73 -1.44 18.97
N LYS A 47 -5.69 -2.24 20.04
CA LYS A 47 -5.96 -3.68 19.96
C LYS A 47 -7.40 -3.98 19.55
N GLN A 48 -8.38 -3.29 20.15
CA GLN A 48 -9.79 -3.46 19.82
C GLN A 48 -10.10 -2.91 18.42
N ALA A 49 -9.51 -1.75 18.07
CA ALA A 49 -9.62 -1.20 16.73
C ALA A 49 -9.06 -2.17 15.67
N PHE A 50 -7.87 -2.73 15.91
CA PHE A 50 -7.25 -3.73 15.05
C PHE A 50 -8.17 -4.93 14.81
N GLU A 51 -8.72 -5.54 15.87
CA GLU A 51 -9.60 -6.71 15.73
C GLU A 51 -10.84 -6.40 14.89
N MET A 52 -11.38 -5.18 15.00
CA MET A 52 -12.51 -4.76 14.17
C MET A 52 -12.11 -4.49 12.71
N TYR A 53 -11.00 -3.82 12.46
CA TYR A 53 -10.50 -3.55 11.10
C TYR A 53 -10.00 -4.81 10.39
N GLU A 54 -9.37 -5.74 11.11
CA GLU A 54 -9.01 -7.07 10.59
C GLU A 54 -10.28 -7.82 10.16
N LYS A 55 -11.31 -7.86 11.02
CA LYS A 55 -12.59 -8.49 10.66
C LYS A 55 -13.23 -7.86 9.43
N LEU A 56 -13.20 -6.53 9.32
CA LEU A 56 -13.74 -5.81 8.17
C LEU A 56 -12.97 -6.15 6.88
N SER A 57 -11.64 -6.11 6.93
CA SER A 57 -10.77 -6.34 5.77
C SER A 57 -10.71 -7.79 5.30
N LEU A 58 -11.09 -8.75 6.15
CA LEU A 58 -11.15 -10.19 5.81
C LEU A 58 -12.56 -10.68 5.47
N ASP A 59 -13.57 -9.82 5.49
CA ASP A 59 -14.93 -10.23 5.12
C ASP A 59 -15.12 -10.17 3.59
N PRO A 60 -15.29 -11.32 2.90
CA PRO A 60 -15.45 -11.35 1.44
C PRO A 60 -16.70 -10.61 0.94
N ALA A 61 -17.69 -10.38 1.79
CA ALA A 61 -18.92 -9.66 1.44
C ALA A 61 -18.82 -8.14 1.66
N ASN A 62 -17.70 -7.64 2.22
CA ASN A 62 -17.53 -6.22 2.52
C ASN A 62 -17.56 -5.35 1.26
N ASP A 63 -17.94 -4.08 1.42
CA ASP A 63 -17.92 -3.10 0.33
C ASP A 63 -16.50 -2.97 -0.25
N PRO A 64 -16.27 -3.33 -1.53
CA PRO A 64 -14.94 -3.28 -2.14
C PRO A 64 -14.27 -1.91 -2.07
N LYS A 65 -15.04 -0.81 -2.01
CA LYS A 65 -14.48 0.54 -1.89
C LYS A 65 -13.89 0.82 -0.51
N MET A 66 -14.30 0.06 0.50
CA MET A 66 -13.91 0.27 1.89
C MET A 66 -12.77 -0.65 2.33
N VAL A 67 -12.63 -1.84 1.74
CA VAL A 67 -11.63 -2.85 2.14
C VAL A 67 -10.20 -2.28 2.17
N ALA A 68 -9.83 -1.45 1.19
CA ALA A 68 -8.51 -0.83 1.14
C ALA A 68 -8.23 0.03 2.38
N ASN A 69 -9.20 0.88 2.76
CA ASN A 69 -9.10 1.72 3.95
C ASN A 69 -9.13 0.86 5.23
N ASP A 70 -9.98 -0.15 5.29
CA ASP A 70 -10.05 -1.05 6.45
C ASP A 70 -8.70 -1.77 6.69
N LEU A 71 -8.00 -2.21 5.63
CA LEU A 71 -6.66 -2.79 5.71
C LEU A 71 -5.62 -1.77 6.21
N GLU A 72 -5.60 -0.56 5.65
CA GLU A 72 -4.65 0.49 6.08
C GLU A 72 -4.80 0.82 7.56
N GLU A 73 -6.05 0.90 8.01
CA GLU A 73 -6.41 1.15 9.40
C GLU A 73 -5.97 0.00 10.32
N ALA A 74 -6.12 -1.25 9.89
CA ALA A 74 -5.60 -2.41 10.60
C ALA A 74 -4.07 -2.38 10.72
N ILE A 75 -3.35 -2.10 9.61
CA ILE A 75 -1.88 -1.97 9.60
C ILE A 75 -1.44 -0.82 10.51
N ARG A 76 -2.13 0.32 10.47
CA ARG A 76 -1.85 1.45 11.38
C ARG A 76 -1.98 1.04 12.84
N CYS A 77 -3.01 0.26 13.19
CA CYS A 77 -3.18 -0.25 14.55
C CYS A 77 -2.05 -1.21 14.93
N LEU A 78 -1.61 -2.12 14.04
CA LEU A 78 -0.47 -2.99 14.29
C LEU A 78 0.82 -2.21 14.58
N ARG A 79 1.10 -1.16 13.80
CA ARG A 79 2.26 -0.28 14.03
C ARG A 79 2.20 0.40 15.40
N ASN A 80 1.04 0.90 15.82
CA ASN A 80 0.87 1.49 17.16
C ASN A 80 1.03 0.47 18.30
N LEU A 81 0.80 -0.81 18.02
CA LEU A 81 1.01 -1.91 18.96
C LEU A 81 2.43 -2.48 18.92
N ASN A 82 3.33 -1.93 18.10
CA ASN A 82 4.67 -2.48 17.78
C ASN A 82 4.62 -3.93 17.24
N ARG A 83 3.56 -4.28 16.51
CA ARG A 83 3.33 -5.60 15.90
C ARG A 83 3.62 -5.59 14.38
N HIS A 84 4.76 -5.01 14.00
CA HIS A 84 5.15 -4.82 12.60
C HIS A 84 5.33 -6.15 11.85
N ASN A 85 5.77 -7.19 12.55
CA ASN A 85 5.96 -8.52 12.01
C ASN A 85 4.66 -9.20 11.51
N GLU A 86 3.49 -8.64 11.86
CA GLU A 86 2.18 -9.16 11.45
C GLU A 86 1.59 -8.45 10.22
N THR A 87 2.19 -7.34 9.76
CA THR A 87 1.60 -6.50 8.69
C THR A 87 1.58 -7.22 7.35
N ASP A 88 2.67 -7.90 6.99
CA ASP A 88 2.78 -8.62 5.71
C ASP A 88 1.81 -9.79 5.63
N ASP A 89 1.67 -10.57 6.70
CA ASP A 89 0.73 -11.69 6.76
C ASP A 89 -0.72 -11.21 6.64
N LEU A 90 -1.09 -10.16 7.37
CA LEU A 90 -2.42 -9.54 7.24
C LEU A 90 -2.67 -9.08 5.81
N ARG A 91 -1.73 -8.34 5.21
CA ARG A 91 -1.85 -7.81 3.85
C ARG A 91 -2.11 -8.92 2.85
N GLU A 92 -1.31 -10.00 2.89
CA GLU A 92 -1.45 -11.14 1.98
C GLU A 92 -2.75 -11.93 2.19
N ARG A 93 -3.19 -12.10 3.45
CA ARG A 93 -4.51 -12.69 3.74
C ARG A 93 -5.65 -11.86 3.13
N VAL A 94 -5.63 -10.54 3.30
CA VAL A 94 -6.65 -9.63 2.77
C VAL A 94 -6.63 -9.60 1.23
N ILE A 95 -5.45 -9.59 0.62
CA ILE A 95 -5.29 -9.74 -0.84
C ILE A 95 -5.91 -11.06 -1.32
N GLY A 96 -5.66 -12.16 -0.62
CA GLY A 96 -6.21 -13.48 -0.95
C GLY A 96 -7.74 -13.52 -0.96
N VAL A 97 -8.39 -12.88 0.01
CA VAL A 97 -9.86 -12.78 0.10
C VAL A 97 -10.42 -11.90 -1.03
N HIS A 98 -9.72 -10.82 -1.38
CA HIS A 98 -10.24 -9.77 -2.25
C HIS A 98 -9.43 -9.59 -3.55
N GLN A 99 -8.91 -10.68 -4.10
CA GLN A 99 -8.01 -10.71 -5.27
C GLN A 99 -8.55 -10.06 -6.56
N ASN A 100 -9.85 -9.75 -6.62
CA ASN A 100 -10.48 -9.06 -7.76
C ASN A 100 -10.77 -7.57 -7.48
N ASN A 101 -10.49 -7.10 -6.27
CA ASN A 101 -10.70 -5.70 -5.89
C ASN A 101 -9.49 -4.86 -6.29
N TRP A 102 -9.56 -4.23 -7.47
CA TRP A 102 -8.46 -3.44 -8.01
C TRP A 102 -8.02 -2.31 -7.06
N ARG A 103 -8.95 -1.70 -6.30
CA ARG A 103 -8.64 -0.62 -5.34
C ARG A 103 -7.81 -1.13 -4.16
N LEU A 104 -8.15 -2.31 -3.66
CA LEU A 104 -7.35 -2.97 -2.64
C LEU A 104 -5.96 -3.33 -3.18
N LEU A 105 -5.89 -3.98 -4.35
CA LEU A 105 -4.61 -4.38 -4.94
C LEU A 105 -3.70 -3.18 -5.17
N PHE A 106 -4.27 -2.09 -5.71
CA PHE A 106 -3.58 -0.81 -5.87
C PHE A 106 -3.05 -0.30 -4.54
N ARG A 107 -3.89 -0.26 -3.50
CA ARG A 107 -3.45 0.26 -2.20
C ARG A 107 -2.42 -0.64 -1.50
N ALA A 108 -2.56 -1.95 -1.63
CA ALA A 108 -1.59 -2.90 -1.10
C ALA A 108 -0.24 -2.78 -1.81
N ALA A 109 -0.21 -2.53 -3.12
CA ALA A 109 1.01 -2.24 -3.86
C ALA A 109 1.70 -0.96 -3.35
N LEU A 110 0.93 0.13 -3.16
CA LEU A 110 1.45 1.36 -2.56
C LEU A 110 1.99 1.12 -1.14
N ASN A 111 1.35 0.25 -0.38
CA ASN A 111 1.79 -0.08 0.96
C ASN A 111 3.11 -0.86 0.95
N TYR A 112 3.25 -1.90 0.11
CA TYR A 112 4.54 -2.59 -0.10
C TYR A 112 5.66 -1.62 -0.52
N PHE A 113 5.40 -0.75 -1.50
CA PHE A 113 6.40 0.16 -2.03
C PHE A 113 6.88 1.22 -1.01
N ASN A 114 6.03 1.64 -0.07
CA ASN A 114 6.36 2.76 0.83
C ASN A 114 6.70 2.33 2.26
N GLU A 115 6.65 1.03 2.58
CA GLU A 115 6.86 0.54 3.95
C GLU A 115 8.35 0.33 4.27
N ASP A 116 8.67 0.07 5.54
CA ASP A 116 10.04 -0.25 5.96
C ASP A 116 10.47 -1.56 5.29
N HIS A 117 11.48 -1.52 4.42
CA HIS A 117 12.00 -2.70 3.74
C HIS A 117 13.00 -3.49 4.58
N SER A 118 13.40 -2.97 5.75
CA SER A 118 14.33 -3.66 6.63
C SER A 118 13.62 -4.70 7.49
N GLY A 119 14.33 -5.76 7.85
CA GLY A 119 13.80 -6.77 8.77
C GLY A 119 14.83 -7.81 9.16
N TYR A 120 14.34 -8.89 9.76
CA TYR A 120 15.17 -10.01 10.21
C TYR A 120 14.59 -11.32 9.72
N ILE A 121 15.45 -12.26 9.34
CA ILE A 121 15.08 -13.66 9.24
C ILE A 121 15.19 -14.30 10.62
N VAL A 122 14.06 -14.75 11.16
CA VAL A 122 13.93 -15.42 12.46
C VAL A 122 13.28 -16.78 12.22
N ALA A 123 13.99 -17.86 12.58
CA ALA A 123 13.54 -19.24 12.34
C ALA A 123 13.08 -19.51 10.88
N GLY A 124 13.78 -18.91 9.90
CA GLY A 124 13.47 -19.05 8.47
C GLY A 124 12.30 -18.19 7.97
N LYS A 125 11.69 -17.36 8.83
CA LYS A 125 10.62 -16.43 8.46
C LYS A 125 11.13 -14.99 8.49
N PHE A 126 10.78 -14.22 7.47
CA PHE A 126 11.00 -12.78 7.48
C PHE A 126 10.02 -12.08 8.42
N GLU A 127 10.57 -11.25 9.30
CA GLU A 127 9.83 -10.31 10.13
C GLU A 127 10.27 -8.90 9.80
N ARG A 128 9.30 -8.09 9.35
CA ARG A 128 9.52 -6.69 8.98
C ARG A 128 9.80 -5.84 10.21
N SER A 129 10.71 -4.89 10.04
CA SER A 129 11.18 -3.95 11.07
C SER A 129 11.95 -4.62 12.22
N TYR A 130 12.13 -3.89 13.32
CA TYR A 130 12.94 -4.33 14.45
C TYR A 130 12.37 -5.59 15.13
N HIS A 131 13.24 -6.59 15.34
CA HIS A 131 12.92 -7.78 16.13
C HIS A 131 13.74 -7.84 17.43
N ARG A 132 13.08 -8.07 18.56
CA ARG A 132 13.74 -8.23 19.87
C ARG A 132 14.20 -9.67 20.04
N GLY A 133 15.50 -9.91 19.93
CA GLY A 133 16.08 -11.26 20.03
C GLY A 133 17.19 -11.55 19.03
N GLY A 134 17.50 -10.59 18.16
CA GLY A 134 18.46 -10.78 17.06
C GLY A 134 17.83 -11.49 15.88
N GLY A 135 18.67 -12.07 15.03
CA GLY A 135 18.26 -12.66 13.75
C GLY A 135 19.21 -12.19 12.65
N GLN A 136 19.07 -12.78 11.48
CA GLN A 136 19.84 -12.33 10.32
C GLN A 136 19.18 -11.08 9.75
N TYR A 137 19.85 -9.94 9.84
CA TYR A 137 19.36 -8.70 9.24
C TYR A 137 19.34 -8.83 7.72
N VAL A 138 18.22 -8.45 7.11
CA VAL A 138 18.02 -8.46 5.67
C VAL A 138 17.20 -7.24 5.23
N ASN A 139 17.23 -6.93 3.94
CA ASN A 139 16.34 -5.98 3.31
C ASN A 139 15.44 -6.68 2.26
N SER A 140 14.31 -6.06 1.96
CA SER A 140 13.26 -6.56 1.05
C SER A 140 12.95 -5.60 -0.09
N ILE A 141 13.85 -4.65 -0.40
CA ILE A 141 13.58 -3.57 -1.37
C ILE A 141 13.14 -4.14 -2.73
N GLN A 142 13.97 -5.00 -3.33
CA GLN A 142 13.68 -5.56 -4.64
C GLN A 142 12.46 -6.49 -4.59
N ARG A 143 12.30 -7.23 -3.49
CA ARG A 143 11.16 -8.14 -3.28
C ARG A 143 9.83 -7.39 -3.20
N ASP A 144 9.76 -6.33 -2.40
CA ASP A 144 8.59 -5.49 -2.23
C ASP A 144 8.26 -4.71 -3.51
N HIS A 145 9.30 -4.28 -4.26
CA HIS A 145 9.13 -3.65 -5.57
C HIS A 145 8.46 -4.61 -6.56
N ILE A 146 8.97 -5.83 -6.72
CA ILE A 146 8.37 -6.84 -7.61
C ILE A 146 6.96 -7.21 -7.13
N ARG A 147 6.74 -7.39 -5.82
CA ARG A 147 5.39 -7.67 -5.28
C ARG A 147 4.41 -6.54 -5.59
N SER A 148 4.85 -5.29 -5.50
CA SER A 148 4.05 -4.12 -5.88
C SER A 148 3.67 -4.16 -7.36
N LEU A 149 4.63 -4.45 -8.25
CA LEU A 149 4.37 -4.56 -9.69
C LEU A 149 3.45 -5.71 -10.06
N GLN A 150 3.55 -6.85 -9.37
CA GLN A 150 2.59 -7.97 -9.52
C GLN A 150 1.16 -7.52 -9.18
N LEU A 151 0.98 -6.84 -8.04
CA LEU A 151 -0.33 -6.37 -7.59
C LEU A 151 -0.92 -5.31 -8.53
N LEU A 152 -0.09 -4.38 -9.04
CA LEU A 152 -0.51 -3.38 -10.02
C LEU A 152 -0.87 -4.02 -11.36
N THR A 153 -0.08 -4.98 -11.85
CA THR A 153 -0.40 -5.73 -13.07
C THR A 153 -1.74 -6.46 -12.93
N GLN A 154 -1.97 -7.11 -11.78
CA GLN A 154 -3.24 -7.74 -11.47
C GLN A 154 -4.37 -6.71 -11.41
N ALA A 155 -4.18 -5.58 -10.72
CA ALA A 155 -5.17 -4.52 -10.59
C ALA A 155 -5.56 -3.92 -11.94
N ALA A 156 -4.59 -3.65 -12.83
CA ALA A 156 -4.82 -3.10 -14.16
C ALA A 156 -5.79 -3.97 -14.98
N SER A 157 -5.68 -5.30 -14.85
CA SER A 157 -6.58 -6.26 -15.50
C SER A 157 -7.97 -6.39 -14.85
N ARG A 158 -8.24 -5.62 -13.79
CA ARG A 158 -9.50 -5.62 -13.01
C ARG A 158 -10.16 -4.25 -12.92
N ILE A 159 -9.55 -3.20 -13.47
CA ILE A 159 -10.15 -1.87 -13.56
C ILE A 159 -11.34 -1.91 -14.53
N PRO A 160 -12.55 -1.53 -14.10
CA PRO A 160 -13.71 -1.46 -15.01
C PRO A 160 -13.51 -0.40 -16.10
N ALA A 161 -13.97 -0.68 -17.32
CA ALA A 161 -13.88 0.27 -18.43
C ALA A 161 -14.62 1.60 -18.17
N ASN A 162 -15.66 1.56 -17.33
CA ASN A 162 -16.46 2.72 -16.91
C ASN A 162 -16.02 3.33 -15.58
N GLU A 163 -14.84 2.95 -15.07
CA GLU A 163 -14.29 3.53 -13.83
C GLU A 163 -14.06 5.04 -13.98
N ASN A 164 -14.10 5.76 -12.86
CA ASN A 164 -13.81 7.19 -12.84
C ASN A 164 -12.44 7.48 -13.49
N LYS A 165 -12.39 8.42 -14.44
CA LYS A 165 -11.16 8.75 -15.17
C LYS A 165 -10.04 9.27 -14.28
N ASN A 166 -10.38 9.98 -13.19
CA ASN A 166 -9.39 10.45 -12.22
C ASN A 166 -8.79 9.26 -11.47
N ASP A 167 -9.62 8.35 -10.96
CA ASP A 167 -9.16 7.13 -10.28
C ASP A 167 -8.27 6.27 -11.20
N GLN A 168 -8.62 6.17 -12.49
CA GLN A 168 -7.79 5.48 -13.49
C GLN A 168 -6.46 6.20 -13.73
N ALA A 169 -6.49 7.53 -13.87
CA ALA A 169 -5.28 8.32 -14.07
C ALA A 169 -4.32 8.21 -12.89
N ASP A 170 -4.85 8.35 -11.66
CA ASP A 170 -4.07 8.21 -10.43
C ASP A 170 -3.42 6.82 -10.34
N PHE A 171 -4.18 5.77 -10.67
CA PHE A 171 -3.65 4.41 -10.73
C PHE A 171 -2.45 4.28 -11.69
N TYR A 172 -2.59 4.73 -12.94
CA TYR A 172 -1.53 4.56 -13.94
C TYR A 172 -0.32 5.46 -13.67
N LEU A 173 -0.52 6.66 -13.10
CA LEU A 173 0.59 7.52 -12.68
C LEU A 173 1.41 6.88 -11.56
N GLU A 174 0.74 6.30 -10.56
CA GLU A 174 1.41 5.56 -9.49
C GLU A 174 2.06 4.26 -9.99
N PHE A 175 1.44 3.58 -10.96
CA PHE A 175 2.05 2.42 -11.60
C PHE A 175 3.36 2.81 -12.31
N ALA A 176 3.35 3.85 -13.13
CA ALA A 176 4.57 4.36 -13.77
C ALA A 176 5.62 4.78 -12.73
N ARG A 177 5.21 5.46 -11.65
CA ARG A 177 6.11 5.85 -10.55
C ARG A 177 6.78 4.64 -9.90
N ILE A 178 6.01 3.58 -9.63
CA ILE A 178 6.52 2.34 -9.02
C ILE A 178 7.39 1.57 -10.00
N LEU A 179 7.04 1.50 -11.29
CA LEU A 179 7.87 0.88 -12.33
C LEU A 179 9.25 1.54 -12.42
N MET A 180 9.30 2.87 -12.28
CA MET A 180 10.55 3.63 -12.20
C MET A 180 11.19 3.66 -10.80
N GLY A 181 10.55 3.05 -9.80
CA GLY A 181 10.98 3.04 -8.41
C GLY A 181 12.35 2.39 -8.22
N TYR A 182 13.12 2.89 -7.25
CA TYR A 182 14.48 2.46 -6.91
C TYR A 182 15.52 2.50 -8.06
N ASN A 183 15.14 3.02 -9.25
CA ASN A 183 16.05 3.28 -10.37
C ASN A 183 16.61 4.72 -10.39
N GLN A 184 16.32 5.52 -9.36
CA GLN A 184 16.77 6.91 -9.24
C GLN A 184 18.20 6.96 -8.71
N TYR A 185 18.96 8.01 -9.07
CA TYR A 185 20.39 8.21 -8.74
C TYR A 185 21.44 7.44 -9.57
N GLY A 186 21.15 7.15 -10.85
CA GLY A 186 22.14 6.63 -11.79
C GLY A 186 21.99 5.17 -12.20
N GLU A 187 20.83 4.60 -11.92
CA GLU A 187 20.49 3.22 -12.25
C GLU A 187 19.54 3.08 -13.45
N SER A 188 19.51 4.09 -14.33
CA SER A 188 18.72 4.04 -15.58
C SER A 188 19.08 2.85 -16.49
N TRP A 189 20.29 2.28 -16.32
CA TRP A 189 20.69 1.04 -16.98
C TRP A 189 19.79 -0.16 -16.64
N ARG A 190 19.10 -0.15 -15.48
CA ARG A 190 18.17 -1.21 -15.06
C ARG A 190 16.90 -1.27 -15.91
N LEU A 191 16.49 -0.17 -16.53
CA LEU A 191 15.34 -0.11 -17.44
C LEU A 191 15.50 -0.96 -18.71
N GLN A 192 16.69 -1.47 -18.97
CA GLN A 192 16.96 -2.41 -20.05
C GLN A 192 16.52 -3.84 -19.74
N TYR A 193 16.39 -4.20 -18.47
CA TYR A 193 15.85 -5.50 -18.08
C TYR A 193 14.34 -5.47 -18.10
N LEU A 194 13.73 -6.62 -18.31
CA LEU A 194 12.33 -6.86 -18.04
C LEU A 194 12.24 -7.53 -16.67
N SER A 195 11.63 -6.85 -15.70
CA SER A 195 11.43 -7.39 -14.36
C SER A 195 10.65 -8.70 -14.41
N ASP A 196 11.18 -9.74 -13.79
CA ASP A 196 10.49 -11.03 -13.68
C ASP A 196 9.38 -10.94 -12.63
N LEU A 197 8.14 -10.88 -13.10
CA LEU A 197 6.96 -10.81 -12.24
C LEU A 197 6.42 -12.21 -11.84
N LEU A 198 7.05 -13.31 -12.27
CA LEU A 198 6.58 -14.67 -11.95
C LEU A 198 7.06 -15.16 -10.58
N GLN A 199 8.14 -14.59 -10.06
CA GLN A 199 8.74 -15.00 -8.80
C GLN A 199 9.16 -13.78 -7.98
N LEU A 200 9.06 -13.91 -6.66
CA LEU A 200 9.56 -12.89 -5.74
C LEU A 200 11.06 -13.12 -5.50
N PRO A 201 11.92 -12.10 -5.69
CA PRO A 201 13.32 -12.15 -5.33
C PRO A 201 13.53 -12.53 -3.85
N ASP A 202 14.67 -13.17 -3.57
CA ASP A 202 15.10 -13.45 -2.20
C ASP A 202 15.39 -12.17 -1.41
N TYR A 203 15.43 -12.30 -0.09
CA TYR A 203 15.84 -11.22 0.81
C TYR A 203 17.36 -10.99 0.72
N GLU A 204 17.79 -9.75 0.79
CA GLU A 204 19.20 -9.38 0.65
C GLU A 204 19.87 -9.18 2.01
N GLU A 205 21.03 -9.80 2.24
CA GLU A 205 21.77 -9.78 3.51
C GLU A 205 22.54 -8.48 3.79
N SER A 206 22.24 -7.37 3.09
CA SER A 206 23.06 -6.16 3.13
C SER A 206 22.24 -4.87 3.30
N TYR A 207 22.91 -3.81 3.77
CA TYR A 207 22.40 -2.45 3.63
C TYR A 207 22.51 -2.02 2.16
N TYR A 208 21.46 -1.42 1.62
CA TYR A 208 21.51 -0.82 0.28
C TYR A 208 22.58 0.27 0.23
N TYR A 209 23.65 0.02 -0.53
CA TYR A 209 24.66 1.03 -0.86
C TYR A 209 24.40 1.57 -2.26
N PRO A 210 24.08 2.87 -2.41
CA PRO A 210 23.91 3.49 -3.72
C PRO A 210 25.18 3.29 -4.54
N GLN A 211 25.05 2.64 -5.70
CA GLN A 211 26.17 2.51 -6.64
C GLN A 211 26.42 3.83 -7.35
N PRO A 212 27.69 4.19 -7.64
CA PRO A 212 27.98 5.39 -8.41
C PRO A 212 27.28 5.33 -9.78
N PRO A 213 26.74 6.47 -10.28
CA PRO A 213 25.98 6.52 -11.51
C PRO A 213 26.81 5.99 -12.70
N LYS A 214 26.30 4.97 -13.39
CA LYS A 214 26.99 4.35 -14.55
C LYS A 214 26.73 5.08 -15.88
N GLY A 215 26.03 6.21 -15.85
CA GLY A 215 25.62 6.95 -17.04
C GLY A 215 24.42 6.31 -17.76
N ALA A 216 23.98 6.94 -18.85
CA ALA A 216 22.90 6.40 -19.67
C ALA A 216 23.36 5.10 -20.35
N PRO A 217 22.48 4.09 -20.47
CA PRO A 217 22.83 2.84 -21.11
C PRO A 217 23.21 3.04 -22.58
N VAL A 218 24.30 2.39 -22.98
CA VAL A 218 24.80 2.40 -24.35
C VAL A 218 24.94 0.97 -24.89
N ASP A 219 24.82 0.82 -26.20
CA ASP A 219 25.10 -0.44 -26.88
C ASP A 219 26.60 -0.76 -26.91
N ALA A 220 26.97 -1.91 -27.50
CA ALA A 220 28.37 -2.33 -27.63
C ALA A 220 29.24 -1.35 -28.44
N GLN A 221 28.64 -0.40 -29.14
CA GLN A 221 29.31 0.64 -29.92
C GLN A 221 29.31 2.00 -29.20
N GLY A 222 28.82 2.08 -27.96
CA GLY A 222 28.78 3.31 -27.18
C GLY A 222 27.64 4.26 -27.56
N ARG A 223 26.63 3.79 -28.33
CA ARG A 223 25.48 4.62 -28.72
C ARG A 223 24.34 4.48 -27.71
N PRO A 224 23.57 5.54 -27.43
CA PRO A 224 22.43 5.45 -26.51
C PRO A 224 21.45 4.34 -26.89
N VAL A 225 20.99 3.58 -25.89
CA VAL A 225 19.91 2.61 -26.07
C VAL A 225 18.56 3.33 -26.07
N PHE A 226 17.74 3.06 -27.09
CA PHE A 226 16.36 3.54 -27.19
C PHE A 226 15.38 2.38 -27.03
N HIS A 227 14.26 2.63 -26.35
CA HIS A 227 13.18 1.65 -26.19
C HIS A 227 12.08 1.93 -27.20
N ALA A 228 11.65 0.90 -27.93
CA ALA A 228 10.46 1.00 -28.77
C ALA A 228 9.21 0.96 -27.89
N LEU A 229 8.29 1.90 -28.10
CA LEU A 229 6.99 1.90 -27.44
C LEU A 229 6.19 0.67 -27.90
N PRO A 230 5.86 -0.27 -26.99
CA PRO A 230 5.05 -1.42 -27.32
C PRO A 230 3.59 -0.98 -27.52
N ARG A 231 2.79 -1.80 -28.21
CA ARG A 231 1.37 -1.48 -28.41
C ARG A 231 0.58 -1.62 -27.11
N THR A 232 1.03 -2.52 -26.24
CA THR A 232 0.44 -2.78 -24.92
C THR A 232 1.54 -2.99 -23.89
N TYR A 233 1.24 -2.77 -22.61
CA TYR A 233 2.19 -3.01 -21.52
C TYR A 233 2.76 -4.45 -21.53
N GLY A 234 1.93 -5.45 -21.84
CA GLY A 234 2.35 -6.86 -21.88
C GLY A 234 3.29 -7.21 -23.04
N GLU A 235 3.47 -6.32 -24.03
CA GLU A 235 4.42 -6.49 -25.13
C GLU A 235 5.78 -5.81 -24.84
N ALA A 236 5.93 -5.16 -23.68
CA ALA A 236 7.17 -4.52 -23.29
C ALA A 236 8.32 -5.54 -23.23
N LYS A 237 9.45 -5.21 -23.88
CA LYS A 237 10.66 -6.05 -23.89
C LYS A 237 11.67 -5.66 -22.80
N SER A 238 11.37 -4.58 -22.08
CA SER A 238 12.13 -4.08 -20.96
C SER A 238 11.24 -3.16 -20.13
N ASP A 239 11.61 -2.90 -18.88
CA ASP A 239 10.87 -2.03 -17.98
C ASP A 239 10.79 -0.60 -18.53
N GLY A 240 11.84 -0.13 -19.20
CA GLY A 240 11.85 1.16 -19.91
C GLY A 240 10.87 1.25 -21.09
N ALA A 241 10.49 0.12 -21.69
CA ALA A 241 9.45 0.08 -22.73
C ALA A 241 8.04 0.01 -22.13
N GLY A 242 7.91 -0.41 -20.86
CA GLY A 242 6.65 -0.49 -20.14
C GLY A 242 6.23 0.82 -19.46
N CYS A 243 7.09 1.84 -19.48
CA CYS A 243 6.83 3.19 -18.96
C CYS A 243 5.87 4.00 -19.84
#